data_AF-A0A5C8LVC6-F1
#
_entry.id   AF-A0A5C8LVC6-F1
#
_cell.length_a   1.000
_cell.length_b   1.000
_cell.length_c   1.000
_cell.angle_alpha   90.00
_cell.angle_beta   90.00
_cell.angle_gamma   90.00
#
_symmetry.space_group_name_H-M   'P 1'
#
loop_
_entity.id
_entity.type
_entity.pdbx_description
1 polymer ?
#
loop_
_entity_poly.entity_id
_entity_poly.type
_entity_poly.pdbx_seq_one_letter_code
_entity_poly.pdbx_strand_id
1 'polypeptide(L)'
;MNQEILKQFENKNQLEKEILLIAKKSNDSILSIFVYNNSKDSIIVSRQDSSLFLIQEAKNENGKWKPIEYWQRATCVNSYNTIKIKPNGVIETKSIAYKGSFKTKIRFKLYDSDQVYYSNSLDGNINPNQFEIPDELFKKVYSRYTEYKVGKELFKKIIFLGENSAKEFKKKYDNWWEEINKKMDKRNKSKN
;
A
#
# COMPACT_ATOMS: atom_id res chain seq x y z
N MET A 1 -0.67 -0.87 25.88
CA MET A 1 -1.66 -1.24 24.84
C MET A 1 -2.74 -2.12 25.46
N ASN A 2 -4.02 -1.90 25.13
CA ASN A 2 -5.15 -2.64 25.72
C ASN A 2 -5.06 -4.14 25.36
N GLN A 3 -5.12 -5.02 26.37
CA GLN A 3 -5.13 -6.50 26.23
C GLN A 3 -6.20 -7.01 25.25
N GLU A 4 -7.30 -6.29 25.11
CA GLU A 4 -8.40 -6.62 24.20
C GLU A 4 -8.06 -6.37 22.73
N ILE A 5 -7.23 -5.37 22.43
CA ILE A 5 -6.73 -5.09 21.08
C ILE A 5 -5.72 -6.17 20.65
N LEU A 6 -4.88 -6.62 21.58
CA LEU A 6 -3.88 -7.66 21.32
C LEU A 6 -4.52 -8.99 20.89
N LYS A 7 -5.71 -9.31 21.43
CA LYS A 7 -6.46 -10.52 21.08
C LYS A 7 -7.03 -10.51 19.64
N GLN A 8 -7.10 -9.34 18.99
CA GLN A 8 -7.67 -9.20 17.65
C GLN A 8 -6.68 -9.53 16.54
N PHE A 9 -5.38 -9.65 16.85
CA PHE A 9 -4.36 -10.03 15.88
C PHE A 9 -4.30 -11.55 15.75
N GLU A 10 -4.62 -12.07 14.56
CA GLU A 10 -4.57 -13.51 14.25
C GLU A 10 -3.15 -14.07 14.37
N ASN A 11 -2.12 -13.24 14.14
CA ASN A 11 -0.72 -13.64 14.17
C ASN A 11 0.06 -12.83 15.22
N LYS A 12 0.56 -13.52 16.25
CA LYS A 12 1.33 -12.91 17.34
C LYS A 12 2.62 -12.25 16.86
N ASN A 13 3.23 -12.70 15.76
CA ASN A 13 4.42 -12.06 15.19
C ASN A 13 4.12 -10.63 14.69
N GLN A 14 2.85 -10.28 14.44
CA GLN A 14 2.48 -8.90 14.11
C GLN A 14 2.65 -7.97 15.31
N LEU A 15 2.50 -8.48 16.54
CA LEU A 15 2.61 -7.71 17.78
C LEU A 15 4.06 -7.33 18.12
N GLU A 16 5.04 -7.99 17.50
CA GLU A 16 6.46 -7.70 17.67
C GLU A 16 6.97 -6.62 16.69
N LYS A 17 6.12 -6.22 15.72
CA LYS A 17 6.49 -5.19 14.76
C LYS A 17 6.48 -3.79 15.39
N GLU A 18 7.31 -2.91 14.83
CA GLU A 18 7.41 -1.49 15.23
C GLU A 18 6.11 -0.72 14.98
N ILE A 19 5.36 -1.11 13.94
CA ILE A 19 4.05 -0.56 13.60
C ILE A 19 2.99 -1.62 13.85
N LEU A 20 1.99 -1.25 14.63
CA LEU A 20 0.75 -2.00 14.76
C LEU A 20 -0.36 -1.27 14.02
N LEU A 21 -0.95 -1.97 13.06
CA LEU A 21 -2.09 -1.47 12.31
C LEU A 21 -3.37 -2.03 12.93
N ILE A 22 -4.30 -1.18 13.33
CA ILE A 22 -5.54 -1.61 13.99
C ILE A 22 -6.71 -1.02 13.22
N ALA A 23 -7.64 -1.86 12.80
CA ALA A 23 -8.86 -1.44 12.13
C ALA A 23 -10.06 -1.62 13.05
N LYS A 24 -10.96 -0.65 13.07
CA LYS A 24 -12.23 -0.69 13.80
C LYS A 24 -13.35 -0.17 12.93
N LYS A 25 -14.52 -0.79 13.05
CA LYS A 25 -15.75 -0.25 12.45
C LYS A 25 -16.23 0.91 13.31
N SER A 26 -16.24 2.11 12.74
CA SER A 26 -16.67 3.33 13.44
C SER A 26 -18.18 3.53 13.29
N ASN A 27 -18.69 3.24 12.10
CA ASN A 27 -20.13 3.11 11.82
C ASN A 27 -20.32 2.23 10.56
N ASP A 28 -21.54 2.16 10.03
CA ASP A 28 -21.86 1.32 8.87
C ASP A 28 -21.21 1.73 7.54
N SER A 29 -20.64 2.93 7.46
CA SER A 29 -20.01 3.45 6.24
C SER A 29 -18.53 3.81 6.42
N ILE A 30 -18.01 3.79 7.65
CA ILE A 30 -16.65 4.26 7.96
C ILE A 30 -15.91 3.23 8.81
N LEU A 31 -14.69 2.93 8.37
CA LEU A 31 -13.68 2.18 9.11
C LEU A 31 -12.60 3.15 9.57
N SER A 32 -12.30 3.17 10.87
CA SER A 32 -11.14 3.88 11.40
C SER A 32 -9.94 2.93 11.45
N ILE A 33 -8.80 3.41 10.97
CA ILE A 33 -7.54 2.69 10.92
C ILE A 33 -6.52 3.47 11.74
N PHE A 34 -5.96 2.81 12.74
CA PHE A 34 -4.96 3.37 13.63
C PHE A 34 -3.60 2.81 13.28
N VAL A 35 -2.61 3.69 13.10
CA VAL A 35 -1.20 3.33 12.98
C VAL A 35 -0.55 3.67 14.30
N TYR A 36 -0.23 2.64 15.07
CA TYR A 36 0.37 2.77 16.39
C TYR A 36 1.86 2.47 16.34
N ASN A 37 2.66 3.36 16.94
CA ASN A 37 4.07 3.13 17.13
C ASN A 37 4.30 2.29 18.41
N ASN A 38 4.65 1.03 18.19
CA ASN A 38 4.93 0.04 19.23
C ASN A 38 6.44 -0.09 19.54
N SER A 39 7.28 0.70 18.88
CA SER A 39 8.72 0.74 19.15
C SER A 39 9.06 1.66 20.33
N LYS A 40 10.31 1.56 20.81
CA LYS A 40 10.85 2.45 21.85
C LYS A 40 11.24 3.83 21.31
N ASP A 41 11.34 3.98 19.99
CA ASP A 41 11.81 5.17 19.31
C ASP A 41 10.70 5.81 18.46
N SER A 42 10.98 6.96 17.84
CA SER A 42 10.03 7.54 16.87
C SER A 42 10.13 6.79 15.55
N ILE A 43 8.99 6.45 14.95
CA ILE A 43 8.92 5.94 13.58
C ILE A 43 8.58 7.06 12.61
N ILE A 44 8.97 6.87 11.34
CA ILE A 44 8.63 7.76 10.23
C ILE A 44 7.77 6.96 9.27
N VAL A 45 6.54 7.44 9.03
CA VAL A 45 5.61 6.78 8.10
C VAL A 45 5.51 7.62 6.83
N SER A 46 5.68 6.98 5.69
CA SER A 46 5.61 7.58 4.36
C SER A 46 4.17 7.80 3.92
N ARG A 47 3.92 8.92 3.23
CA ARG A 47 2.61 9.21 2.63
C ARG A 47 2.74 9.95 1.31
N GLN A 48 1.69 9.85 0.49
CA GLN A 48 1.56 10.56 -0.78
C GLN A 48 0.20 11.27 -0.81
N ASP A 49 0.18 12.54 -1.20
CA ASP A 49 -1.05 13.36 -1.29
C ASP A 49 -1.85 13.32 0.03
N SER A 50 -1.14 13.47 1.15
CA SER A 50 -1.67 13.33 2.53
C SER A 50 -2.24 11.96 2.90
N SER A 51 -2.15 10.97 2.01
CA SER A 51 -2.69 9.63 2.19
C SER A 51 -1.58 8.62 2.47
N LEU A 52 -1.77 7.79 3.51
CA LEU A 52 -0.85 6.69 3.79
C LEU A 52 -0.89 5.68 2.64
N PHE A 53 0.22 4.99 2.36
CA PHE A 53 0.24 3.85 1.44
C PHE A 53 -0.51 2.67 2.06
N LEU A 54 -1.82 2.73 1.98
CA LEU A 54 -2.76 1.85 2.65
C LEU A 54 -3.80 1.39 1.63
N ILE A 55 -4.07 0.10 1.58
CA ILE A 55 -5.17 -0.47 0.79
C ILE A 55 -5.98 -1.45 1.61
N GLN A 56 -7.25 -1.59 1.27
CA GLN A 56 -8.13 -2.63 1.78
C GLN A 56 -7.97 -3.94 1.00
N GLU A 57 -7.94 -5.05 1.73
CA GLU A 57 -8.01 -6.42 1.22
C GLU A 57 -9.25 -7.12 1.78
N ALA A 58 -9.74 -8.10 1.04
CA ALA A 58 -10.82 -8.99 1.45
C ALA A 58 -10.46 -10.46 1.17
N LYS A 59 -11.01 -11.40 1.94
CA LYS A 59 -10.95 -12.81 1.56
C LYS A 59 -11.90 -13.07 0.39
N ASN A 60 -11.43 -13.75 -0.65
CA ASN A 60 -12.28 -14.24 -1.72
C ASN A 60 -13.03 -15.53 -1.29
N GLU A 61 -13.82 -16.10 -2.20
CA GLU A 61 -14.59 -17.34 -1.97
C GLU A 61 -13.72 -18.53 -1.52
N ASN A 62 -12.44 -18.55 -1.90
CA ASN A 62 -11.47 -19.56 -1.50
C ASN A 62 -10.75 -19.23 -0.19
N GLY A 63 -11.20 -18.21 0.54
CA GLY A 63 -10.59 -17.75 1.79
C GLY A 63 -9.24 -17.04 1.62
N LYS A 64 -8.81 -16.73 0.39
CA LYS A 64 -7.52 -16.09 0.10
C LYS A 64 -7.66 -14.57 0.14
N TRP A 65 -6.75 -13.90 0.85
CA TRP A 65 -6.68 -12.45 0.84
C TRP A 65 -6.35 -11.91 -0.56
N LYS A 66 -7.14 -10.95 -1.02
CA LYS A 66 -7.01 -10.27 -2.30
C LYS A 66 -7.24 -8.77 -2.11
N PRO A 67 -6.49 -7.91 -2.81
CA PRO A 67 -6.73 -6.48 -2.80
C PRO A 67 -8.09 -6.17 -3.43
N ILE A 68 -8.82 -5.23 -2.82
CA ILE A 68 -10.03 -4.63 -3.39
C ILE A 68 -9.86 -3.12 -3.65
N GLU A 69 -8.68 -2.62 -3.35
CA GLU A 69 -8.20 -1.26 -3.59
C GLU A 69 -6.77 -1.36 -4.15
N TYR A 70 -6.31 -0.28 -4.78
CA TYR A 70 -4.98 -0.21 -5.36
C TYR A 70 -4.45 1.22 -5.26
N TRP A 71 -3.13 1.35 -5.22
CA TRP A 71 -2.45 2.63 -5.16
C TRP A 71 -2.21 3.22 -6.54
N GLN A 72 -2.39 4.53 -6.67
CA GLN A 72 -1.96 5.29 -7.84
C GLN A 72 -0.80 6.20 -7.46
N ARG A 73 0.35 5.96 -8.08
CA ARG A 73 1.54 6.78 -7.85
C ARG A 73 1.36 8.19 -8.42
N ALA A 74 1.70 9.19 -7.62
CA ALA A 74 1.81 10.58 -8.07
C ALA A 74 3.07 10.76 -8.92
N THR A 75 2.95 11.55 -9.99
CA THR A 75 4.08 11.89 -10.87
C THR A 75 4.95 12.99 -10.26
N CYS A 76 4.41 13.80 -9.34
CA CYS A 76 5.10 14.94 -8.73
C CYS A 76 5.81 14.52 -7.44
N VAL A 77 7.08 14.89 -7.29
CA VAL A 77 7.86 14.59 -6.07
C VAL A 77 7.30 15.32 -4.84
N ASN A 78 6.70 16.51 -5.02
CA ASN A 78 6.12 17.28 -3.92
C ASN A 78 4.87 16.62 -3.30
N SER A 79 4.33 15.59 -3.95
CA SER A 79 3.24 14.79 -3.40
C SER A 79 3.69 13.90 -2.24
N TYR A 80 4.99 13.63 -2.08
CA TYR A 80 5.51 12.71 -1.07
C TYR A 80 6.03 13.45 0.14
N ASN A 81 5.65 12.99 1.33
CA ASN A 81 6.19 13.49 2.58
C ASN A 81 6.01 12.41 3.67
N THR A 82 6.36 12.75 4.92
CA THR A 82 6.36 11.79 6.03
C THR A 82 5.64 12.33 7.25
N ILE A 83 5.21 11.41 8.12
CA ILE A 83 4.68 11.70 9.44
C ILE A 83 5.61 11.05 10.47
N LYS A 84 6.08 11.84 11.44
CA LYS A 84 6.82 11.31 12.59
C LYS A 84 5.84 10.94 13.70
N ILE A 85 5.84 9.67 14.11
CA ILE A 85 5.02 9.18 15.23
C ILE A 85 5.96 8.89 16.40
N LYS A 86 5.82 9.63 17.51
CA LYS A 86 6.61 9.42 18.73
C LYS A 86 6.37 8.02 19.32
N PRO A 87 7.25 7.49 20.20
CA PRO A 87 7.01 6.23 20.90
C PRO A 87 5.63 6.20 21.55
N ASN A 88 4.90 5.10 21.42
CA ASN A 88 3.51 4.93 21.89
C ASN A 88 2.49 5.91 21.27
N GLY A 89 2.89 6.69 20.26
CA GLY A 89 2.00 7.59 19.52
C GLY A 89 1.10 6.81 18.57
N VAL A 90 -0.01 7.45 18.20
CA VAL A 90 -0.98 6.91 17.26
C VAL A 90 -1.42 7.99 16.29
N ILE A 91 -1.61 7.61 15.03
CA ILE A 91 -2.39 8.41 14.07
C ILE A 91 -3.61 7.62 13.64
N GLU A 92 -4.68 8.34 13.32
CA GLU A 92 -5.91 7.77 12.77
C GLU A 92 -6.06 8.21 11.31
N THR A 93 -6.44 7.27 10.46
CA THR A 93 -7.01 7.55 9.14
C THR A 93 -8.35 6.82 9.00
N LYS A 94 -9.12 7.17 7.98
CA LYS A 94 -10.44 6.59 7.72
C LYS A 94 -10.47 5.98 6.33
N SER A 95 -11.21 4.88 6.20
CA SER A 95 -11.58 4.30 4.92
C SER A 95 -13.07 3.99 4.88
N ILE A 96 -13.57 3.69 3.69
CA ILE A 96 -14.97 3.38 3.43
C ILE A 96 -15.24 1.95 3.92
N ALA A 97 -16.33 1.77 4.66
CA ALA A 97 -16.92 0.44 4.85
C ALA A 97 -17.75 0.12 3.59
N TYR A 98 -17.17 -0.65 2.67
CA TYR A 98 -17.88 -1.05 1.45
C TYR A 98 -19.16 -1.83 1.77
N LYS A 99 -20.10 -1.76 0.82
CA LYS A 99 -21.37 -2.50 0.83
C LYS A 99 -21.41 -3.41 -0.38
N GLY A 100 -22.04 -4.56 -0.22
CA GLY A 100 -22.29 -5.49 -1.31
C GLY A 100 -22.93 -6.78 -0.81
N SER A 101 -23.18 -7.72 -1.72
CA SER A 101 -23.85 -8.98 -1.42
C SER A 101 -22.91 -10.04 -0.83
N PHE A 102 -21.60 -9.90 -1.03
CA PHE A 102 -20.62 -10.89 -0.61
C PHE A 102 -20.08 -10.58 0.79
N LYS A 103 -20.53 -11.37 1.78
CA LYS A 103 -20.03 -11.34 3.16
C LYS A 103 -18.63 -11.93 3.22
N THR A 104 -17.69 -11.21 3.82
CA THR A 104 -16.30 -11.65 3.91
C THR A 104 -15.58 -11.02 5.10
N LYS A 105 -14.35 -11.46 5.34
CA LYS A 105 -13.42 -10.75 6.22
C LYS A 105 -12.62 -9.74 5.40
N ILE A 106 -12.47 -8.55 5.94
CA ILE A 106 -11.64 -7.48 5.40
C ILE A 106 -10.46 -7.20 6.32
N ARG A 107 -9.39 -6.64 5.78
CA ARG A 107 -8.25 -6.11 6.53
C ARG A 107 -7.63 -4.96 5.76
N PHE A 108 -6.79 -4.19 6.43
CA PHE A 108 -5.96 -3.17 5.81
C PHE A 108 -4.52 -3.63 5.71
N LYS A 109 -3.87 -3.17 4.64
CA LYS A 109 -2.48 -3.42 4.33
C LYS A 109 -1.77 -2.08 4.19
N LEU A 110 -0.86 -1.80 5.11
CA LEU A 110 0.02 -0.63 5.09
C LEU A 110 1.38 -1.05 4.53
N TYR A 111 1.92 -0.24 3.63
CA TYR A 111 3.29 -0.37 3.15
C TYR A 111 4.13 0.80 3.61
N ASP A 112 5.20 0.51 4.33
CA ASP A 112 6.16 1.52 4.74
C ASP A 112 7.55 0.89 4.82
N SER A 113 8.58 1.65 4.41
CA SER A 113 9.99 1.24 4.53
C SER A 113 10.28 -0.16 3.95
N ASP A 114 9.67 -0.48 2.80
CA ASP A 114 9.71 -1.78 2.10
C ASP A 114 9.10 -2.98 2.85
N GLN A 115 8.45 -2.73 3.97
CA GLN A 115 7.74 -3.71 4.78
C GLN A 115 6.23 -3.57 4.62
N VAL A 116 5.52 -4.65 4.92
CA VAL A 116 4.07 -4.68 4.96
C VAL A 116 3.57 -4.96 6.38
N TYR A 117 2.58 -4.17 6.79
CA TYR A 117 1.87 -4.31 8.05
C TYR A 117 0.40 -4.57 7.75
N TYR A 118 -0.20 -5.52 8.45
CA TYR A 118 -1.60 -5.88 8.29
C TYR A 118 -2.38 -5.52 9.54
N SER A 119 -3.64 -5.11 9.36
CA SER A 119 -4.54 -4.93 10.48
C SER A 119 -5.11 -6.25 10.97
N ASN A 120 -5.75 -6.22 12.14
CA ASN A 120 -6.75 -7.22 12.50
C ASN A 120 -7.85 -7.35 11.42
N SER A 121 -8.50 -8.50 11.37
CA SER A 121 -9.61 -8.75 10.46
C SER A 121 -10.93 -8.19 11.03
N LEU A 122 -11.77 -7.69 10.14
CA LEU A 122 -13.13 -7.23 10.45
C LEU A 122 -14.13 -7.98 9.56
N ASP A 123 -15.35 -8.16 10.05
CA ASP A 123 -16.47 -8.55 9.18
C ASP A 123 -16.85 -7.39 8.26
N GLY A 124 -17.09 -7.71 6.98
CA GLY A 124 -17.44 -6.72 5.97
C GLY A 124 -18.25 -7.33 4.84
N ASN A 125 -18.70 -6.45 3.96
CA ASN A 125 -19.38 -6.82 2.73
C ASN A 125 -18.72 -6.10 1.57
N ILE A 126 -18.61 -6.78 0.44
CA ILE A 126 -18.10 -6.18 -0.79
C ILE A 126 -18.95 -6.64 -1.96
N ASN A 127 -18.85 -5.93 -3.08
CA ASN A 127 -19.26 -6.48 -4.36
C ASN A 127 -18.12 -7.36 -4.91
N PRO A 128 -18.39 -8.59 -5.39
CA PRO A 128 -17.35 -9.47 -5.94
C PRO A 128 -16.49 -8.80 -7.02
N ASN A 129 -17.08 -7.91 -7.83
CA ASN A 129 -16.37 -7.16 -8.87
C ASN A 129 -15.23 -6.26 -8.33
N GLN A 130 -15.19 -5.98 -7.03
CA GLN A 130 -14.10 -5.22 -6.42
C GLN A 130 -12.76 -5.98 -6.41
N PHE A 131 -12.76 -7.30 -6.63
CA PHE A 131 -11.51 -8.05 -6.83
C PHE A 131 -10.86 -7.78 -8.20
N GLU A 132 -11.61 -7.18 -9.13
CA GLU A 132 -11.14 -6.90 -10.48
C GLU A 132 -10.76 -5.42 -10.63
N ILE A 133 -9.61 -5.14 -11.24
CA ILE A 133 -9.28 -3.80 -11.71
C ILE A 133 -9.84 -3.67 -13.13
N PRO A 134 -10.71 -2.68 -13.42
CA PRO A 134 -11.21 -2.47 -14.78
C PRO A 134 -10.06 -2.33 -15.78
N ASP A 135 -10.13 -3.04 -16.91
CA ASP A 135 -9.02 -3.10 -17.89
C ASP A 135 -8.58 -1.73 -18.40
N GLU A 136 -9.52 -0.81 -18.61
CA GLU A 136 -9.22 0.56 -19.06
C GLU A 136 -8.39 1.32 -18.02
N LEU A 137 -8.78 1.18 -16.76
CA LEU A 137 -8.08 1.77 -15.63
C LEU A 137 -6.69 1.12 -15.46
N PHE A 138 -6.62 -0.20 -15.60
CA PHE A 138 -5.35 -0.92 -15.61
C PHE A 138 -4.43 -0.41 -16.70
N LYS A 139 -4.89 -0.28 -17.96
CA LYS A 139 -4.09 0.23 -19.09
C LYS A 139 -3.59 1.65 -18.84
N LYS A 140 -4.47 2.54 -18.35
CA LYS A 140 -4.13 3.93 -18.05
C LYS A 140 -3.08 4.06 -16.95
N VAL A 141 -3.19 3.26 -15.89
CA VAL A 141 -2.23 3.29 -14.79
C VAL A 141 -0.93 2.59 -15.21
N TYR A 142 -1.01 1.47 -15.94
CA TYR A 142 0.14 0.68 -16.39
C TYR A 142 1.02 1.41 -17.40
N SER A 143 0.43 2.20 -18.32
CA SER A 143 1.20 2.93 -19.35
C SER A 143 2.23 3.91 -18.76
N ARG A 144 2.01 4.41 -17.54
CA ARG A 144 2.98 5.24 -16.81
C ARG A 144 4.23 4.48 -16.36
N TYR A 145 4.16 3.15 -16.32
CA TYR A 145 5.24 2.27 -15.85
C TYR A 145 5.96 1.57 -17.01
N THR A 146 5.33 1.50 -18.18
CA THR A 146 5.94 0.88 -19.36
C THR A 146 7.17 1.65 -19.84
N GLU A 147 7.22 2.98 -19.64
CA GLU A 147 8.39 3.80 -19.92
C GLU A 147 9.64 3.27 -19.20
N TYR A 148 9.50 2.90 -17.93
CA TYR A 148 10.57 2.35 -17.09
C TYR A 148 10.82 0.84 -17.31
N LYS A 149 10.27 0.25 -18.39
CA LYS A 149 10.34 -1.20 -18.68
C LYS A 149 9.86 -2.08 -17.51
N VAL A 150 8.88 -1.60 -16.75
CA VAL A 150 8.27 -2.36 -15.66
C VAL A 150 7.25 -3.34 -16.24
N GLY A 151 7.46 -4.63 -15.99
CA GLY A 151 6.53 -5.69 -16.39
C GLY A 151 5.24 -5.69 -15.55
N LYS A 152 4.20 -6.37 -16.05
CA LYS A 152 2.89 -6.45 -15.40
C LYS A 152 2.94 -6.97 -13.95
N GLU A 153 3.83 -7.93 -13.67
CA GLU A 153 3.96 -8.51 -12.32
C GLU A 153 4.50 -7.51 -11.31
N LEU A 154 5.61 -6.83 -11.63
CA LEU A 154 6.15 -5.77 -10.77
C LEU A 154 5.18 -4.60 -10.67
N PHE A 155 4.48 -4.25 -11.75
CA PHE A 155 3.43 -3.23 -11.70
C PHE A 155 2.33 -3.58 -10.69
N LYS A 156 1.75 -4.79 -10.78
CA LYS A 156 0.77 -5.30 -9.79
C LYS A 156 1.34 -5.27 -8.38
N LYS A 157 2.59 -5.68 -8.22
CA LYS A 157 3.30 -5.63 -6.93
C LYS A 157 3.35 -4.21 -6.36
N ILE A 158 3.62 -3.21 -7.19
CA ILE A 158 3.67 -1.80 -6.77
C ILE A 158 2.29 -1.29 -6.37
N ILE A 159 1.28 -1.42 -7.25
CA ILE A 159 -0.05 -0.85 -6.98
C ILE A 159 -0.79 -1.56 -5.84
N PHE A 160 -0.47 -2.84 -5.60
CA PHE A 160 -1.01 -3.60 -4.48
C PHE A 160 -0.08 -3.61 -3.26
N LEU A 161 0.89 -2.68 -3.21
CA LEU A 161 1.72 -2.44 -2.03
C LEU A 161 2.47 -3.69 -1.53
N GLY A 162 2.99 -4.50 -2.45
CA GLY A 162 3.76 -5.70 -2.16
C GLY A 162 5.15 -5.40 -1.58
N GLU A 163 5.65 -6.28 -0.73
CA GLU A 163 6.98 -6.17 -0.11
C GLU A 163 8.08 -5.99 -1.15
N ASN A 164 9.09 -5.19 -0.83
CA ASN A 164 10.23 -4.88 -1.73
C ASN A 164 9.85 -4.29 -3.11
N SER A 165 8.58 -3.90 -3.33
CA SER A 165 8.15 -3.37 -4.63
C SER A 165 8.85 -2.06 -4.98
N ALA A 166 9.12 -1.19 -4.01
CA ALA A 166 9.84 0.06 -4.25
C ALA A 166 11.32 -0.18 -4.59
N LYS A 167 12.00 -1.10 -3.89
CA LYS A 167 13.37 -1.54 -4.24
C LYS A 167 13.46 -2.11 -5.66
N GLU A 168 12.56 -3.02 -6.01
CA GLU A 168 12.53 -3.61 -7.36
C GLU A 168 12.22 -2.56 -8.43
N PHE A 169 11.29 -1.66 -8.15
CA PHE A 169 10.99 -0.53 -9.04
C PHE A 169 12.20 0.38 -9.22
N LYS A 170 12.87 0.77 -8.12
CA LYS A 170 14.05 1.64 -8.16
C LYS A 170 15.14 1.04 -9.04
N LYS A 171 15.42 -0.26 -8.90
CA LYS A 171 16.37 -0.96 -9.78
C LYS A 171 16.00 -0.86 -11.26
N LYS A 172 14.72 -1.01 -11.60
CA LYS A 172 14.25 -0.85 -12.99
C LYS A 172 14.41 0.59 -13.49
N TYR A 173 14.07 1.55 -12.64
CA TYR A 173 14.19 2.98 -12.93
C TYR A 173 15.64 3.40 -13.15
N ASP A 174 16.55 3.02 -12.25
CA ASP A 174 17.98 3.36 -12.33
C ASP A 174 18.60 2.80 -13.62
N ASN A 175 18.32 1.53 -13.94
CA ASN A 175 18.75 0.92 -15.20
C ASN A 175 18.22 1.66 -16.43
N TRP A 176 16.94 2.05 -16.42
CA TRP A 176 16.34 2.82 -17.50
C TRP A 176 17.03 4.19 -17.66
N TRP A 177 17.30 4.89 -16.54
CA TRP A 177 17.97 6.19 -16.54
C TRP A 177 19.39 6.10 -17.10
N GLU A 178 20.15 5.07 -16.73
CA GLU A 178 21.48 4.83 -17.29
C GLU A 178 21.45 4.62 -18.82
N GLU A 179 20.46 3.89 -19.33
CA GLU A 179 20.30 3.71 -20.78
C GLU A 179 19.97 5.04 -21.48
N ILE A 180 19.13 5.87 -20.88
CA ILE A 180 18.78 7.19 -21.43
C ILE A 180 20.02 8.09 -21.47
N ASN A 181 20.79 8.16 -20.39
CA ASN A 181 22.02 8.96 -20.34
C ASN A 181 23.04 8.50 -21.41
N LYS A 182 23.26 7.19 -21.54
CA LYS A 182 24.13 6.63 -22.60
C LYS A 182 23.68 7.01 -24.01
N LYS A 183 22.36 7.08 -24.26
CA LYS A 183 21.81 7.52 -25.56
C LYS A 183 22.01 9.02 -25.77
N MET A 184 21.85 9.84 -24.74
CA MET A 184 22.09 11.28 -24.80
C MET A 184 23.55 11.59 -25.08
N ASP A 185 24.49 10.93 -24.39
CA ASP A 185 25.93 11.09 -24.60
C ASP A 185 26.35 10.75 -26.03
N LYS A 186 25.83 9.64 -26.59
CA LYS A 186 26.09 9.24 -27.98
C LYS A 186 25.59 10.29 -28.98
N ARG A 187 24.40 10.85 -28.76
CA ARG A 187 23.83 11.91 -29.62
C ARG A 187 24.63 13.21 -29.57
N ASN A 188 25.16 13.57 -28.40
CA ASN A 188 25.99 14.75 -28.27
C ASN A 188 27.36 14.56 -28.94
N LYS A 189 27.94 13.36 -28.86
CA LYS A 189 29.20 13.01 -29.56
C LYS A 189 29.07 12.91 -31.07
N SER A 190 27.89 12.60 -31.62
CA SER A 190 27.65 12.55 -33.08
C SER A 190 27.33 13.91 -33.70
N LYS A 191 27.22 14.97 -32.90
CA LYS A 191 26.92 16.34 -33.33
C LYS A 191 28.15 17.26 -33.33
N ASN A 192 29.28 16.78 -32.79
CA ASN A 192 30.61 17.39 -32.86
C ASN A 192 31.46 16.60 -33.84
#